data_AF-A0A7L3MCB2-F1
#
_entry.id   AF-A0A7L3MCB2-F1
#
_cell.length_a   1.000
_cell.length_b   1.000
_cell.length_c   1.000
_cell.angle_alpha   90.00
_cell.angle_beta   90.00
_cell.angle_gamma   90.00
#
_symmetry.space_group_name_H-M   'P 1'
#
loop_
_entity.id
_entity.type
_entity.pdbx_description
1 polymer ?
#
loop_
_entity_poly.entity_id
_entity_poly.type
_entity_poly.pdbx_seq_one_letter_code
_entity_poly.pdbx_strand_id
1 'polypeptide(L)'
;RRSIIKGVRFTCPLARRCPVTKAKRRQCQACRLQKCLDAGMRRDMIMSEEALRRRRELRGQRGQPGGQQGQQGQRAGLTAEQQELIALLIAAHQRTFDSSFSQFTNYWPAVRLFVPSPPGPGVAAEVSLSLSPCEEVLPDVLSLLPQFADLSTFMIQQVIKFAKEIPVFRCAGRAGG
;
A
#
# COMPACT_ATOMS: atom_id res chain seq x y z
N ARG A 1 -26.66 -1.59 7.61
CA ARG A 1 -26.77 -2.35 8.88
C ARG A 1 -28.21 -2.68 9.27
N ARG A 2 -28.99 -1.80 9.94
CA ARG A 2 -30.33 -2.14 10.49
C ARG A 2 -31.27 -2.79 9.47
N SER A 3 -31.34 -2.22 8.27
CA SER A 3 -32.19 -2.74 7.19
C SER A 3 -31.80 -4.14 6.73
N ILE A 4 -30.51 -4.46 6.74
CA ILE A 4 -30.00 -5.78 6.33
C ILE A 4 -30.27 -6.81 7.43
N ILE A 5 -30.01 -6.48 8.69
CA ILE A 5 -30.26 -7.37 9.85
C ILE A 5 -31.74 -7.73 9.95
N LYS A 6 -32.62 -6.75 9.79
CA LYS A 6 -34.08 -6.97 9.86
C LYS A 6 -34.67 -7.57 8.57
N GLY A 7 -33.86 -7.78 7.52
CA GLY A 7 -34.34 -8.31 6.24
C GLY A 7 -35.39 -7.44 5.53
N VAL A 8 -35.49 -6.15 5.86
CA VAL A 8 -36.59 -5.30 5.37
C VAL A 8 -36.40 -4.99 3.89
N ARG A 9 -37.42 -5.30 3.09
CA ARG A 9 -37.49 -4.92 1.68
C ARG A 9 -38.19 -3.58 1.55
N PHE A 10 -37.50 -2.62 0.93
CA PHE A 10 -38.07 -1.29 0.68
C PHE A 10 -38.52 -1.16 -0.78
N THR A 11 -39.67 -0.52 -0.94
CA THR A 11 -40.21 -0.11 -2.24
C THR A 11 -40.01 1.39 -2.41
N CYS A 12 -39.61 1.80 -3.61
CA CYS A 12 -39.54 3.22 -3.94
C CYS A 12 -40.95 3.69 -4.34
N PRO A 13 -41.45 4.82 -3.80
CA PRO A 13 -42.76 5.36 -4.18
C PRO A 13 -42.75 6.04 -5.57
N LEU A 14 -41.56 6.25 -6.13
CA LEU A 14 -41.32 6.86 -7.44
C LEU A 14 -40.61 5.81 -8.33
N ALA A 15 -39.76 6.24 -9.25
CA ALA A 15 -39.10 5.36 -10.23
C ALA A 15 -37.70 4.85 -9.81
N ARG A 16 -37.46 4.52 -8.53
CA ARG A 16 -36.14 4.05 -8.00
C ARG A 16 -34.94 4.99 -8.28
N ARG A 17 -35.17 6.22 -8.73
CA ARG A 17 -34.15 7.23 -9.10
C ARG A 17 -34.17 8.47 -8.18
N CYS A 18 -34.62 8.31 -6.94
CA CYS A 18 -34.72 9.46 -6.02
C CYS A 18 -33.33 10.02 -5.66
N PRO A 19 -33.11 11.34 -5.74
CA PRO A 19 -31.83 11.96 -5.37
C PRO A 19 -31.59 11.84 -3.86
N VAL A 20 -30.53 11.11 -3.48
CA VAL A 20 -30.15 10.92 -2.06
C VAL A 20 -29.15 11.99 -1.63
N THR A 21 -29.67 13.09 -1.08
CA THR A 21 -28.91 14.23 -0.52
C THR A 21 -29.00 14.29 1.02
N LYS A 22 -28.22 15.17 1.68
CA LYS A 22 -28.24 15.34 3.14
C LYS A 22 -29.65 15.64 3.69
N ALA A 23 -30.40 16.50 3.00
CA ALA A 23 -31.76 16.87 3.38
C ALA A 23 -32.80 15.78 3.04
N LYS A 24 -32.70 15.18 1.85
CA LYS A 24 -33.75 14.30 1.30
C LYS A 24 -33.51 12.79 1.48
N ARG A 25 -32.38 12.37 2.06
CA ARG A 25 -32.02 10.95 2.27
C ARG A 25 -33.03 10.12 3.08
N ARG A 26 -33.95 10.74 3.82
CA ARG A 26 -34.98 10.02 4.59
C ARG A 26 -36.27 9.75 3.78
N GLN A 27 -36.48 10.44 2.66
CA GLN A 27 -37.70 10.38 1.86
C GLN A 27 -37.88 9.05 1.13
N CYS A 28 -36.79 8.40 0.73
CA CYS A 28 -36.86 7.10 0.06
C CYS A 28 -35.80 6.14 0.59
N GLN A 29 -36.24 5.19 1.42
CA GLN A 29 -35.39 4.17 2.04
C GLN A 29 -34.83 3.19 1.00
N ALA A 30 -35.61 2.89 -0.05
CA ALA A 30 -35.20 2.05 -1.19
C ALA A 30 -33.97 2.61 -1.91
N CYS A 31 -34.07 3.82 -2.48
CA CYS A 31 -32.97 4.50 -3.16
C CYS A 31 -31.77 4.77 -2.25
N ARG A 32 -32.01 5.07 -0.95
CA ARG A 32 -30.92 5.19 0.02
C ARG A 32 -30.15 3.89 0.20
N LEU A 33 -30.87 2.76 0.34
CA LEU A 33 -30.24 1.46 0.49
C LEU A 33 -29.49 1.07 -0.79
N GLN A 34 -30.09 1.28 -1.97
CA GLN A 34 -29.48 0.99 -3.26
C GLN A 34 -28.16 1.75 -3.43
N LYS A 35 -28.17 3.07 -3.22
CA LYS A 35 -26.96 3.91 -3.29
C LYS A 35 -25.84 3.44 -2.35
N CYS A 36 -26.19 2.91 -1.17
CA CYS A 36 -25.19 2.34 -0.26
C CYS A 36 -24.54 1.08 -0.85
N LEU A 37 -25.33 0.20 -1.49
CA LEU A 37 -24.82 -1.00 -2.14
C LEU A 37 -23.98 -0.64 -3.37
N ASP A 38 -24.44 0.33 -4.19
CA ASP A 38 -23.72 0.81 -5.37
C ASP A 38 -22.37 1.44 -5.00
N ALA A 39 -22.28 2.06 -3.83
CA ALA A 39 -21.02 2.57 -3.27
C ALA A 39 -20.11 1.47 -2.66
N GLY A 40 -20.46 0.19 -2.82
CA GLY A 40 -19.65 -0.95 -2.38
C GLY A 40 -19.95 -1.46 -0.96
N MET A 41 -21.03 -1.02 -0.29
CA MET A 41 -21.37 -1.59 1.02
C MET A 41 -21.83 -3.04 0.87
N ARG A 42 -21.04 -3.96 1.42
CA ARG A 42 -21.29 -5.40 1.41
C ARG A 42 -22.26 -5.83 2.52
N ARG A 43 -23.23 -6.69 2.17
CA ARG A 43 -24.27 -7.18 3.11
C ARG A 43 -23.71 -8.17 4.12
N ASP A 44 -22.75 -8.97 3.69
CA ASP A 44 -22.02 -10.00 4.41
C ASP A 44 -21.01 -9.41 5.42
N MET A 45 -20.59 -8.15 5.24
CA MET A 45 -19.63 -7.47 6.12
C MET A 45 -20.28 -6.83 7.37
N ILE A 46 -21.42 -7.34 7.80
CA ILE A 46 -22.12 -6.85 9.00
C ILE A 46 -21.84 -7.81 10.15
N MET A 47 -21.16 -7.31 11.19
CA MET A 47 -20.95 -8.08 12.41
C MET A 47 -22.27 -8.52 13.05
N SER A 48 -22.29 -9.78 13.52
CA SER A 48 -23.40 -10.37 14.27
C SER A 48 -23.71 -9.58 15.54
N GLU A 49 -24.92 -9.76 16.05
CA GLU A 49 -25.34 -9.12 17.29
C GLU A 49 -24.47 -9.53 18.48
N GLU A 50 -24.11 -10.80 18.57
CA GLU A 50 -23.18 -11.35 19.57
C GLU A 50 -21.81 -10.70 19.51
N ALA A 51 -21.23 -10.57 18.30
CA ALA A 51 -19.93 -9.93 18.13
C ALA A 51 -19.96 -8.44 18.49
N LEU A 52 -21.08 -7.75 18.25
CA LEU A 52 -21.28 -6.39 18.74
C LEU A 52 -21.39 -6.33 20.27
N ARG A 53 -22.10 -7.29 20.88
CA ARG A 53 -22.26 -7.38 22.34
C ARG A 53 -20.90 -7.56 23.02
N ARG A 54 -20.11 -8.53 22.55
CA ARG A 54 -18.73 -8.77 23.00
C ARG A 54 -17.85 -7.52 22.86
N ARG A 55 -17.95 -6.80 21.73
CA ARG A 55 -17.22 -5.53 21.53
C ARG A 55 -17.64 -4.44 22.53
N ARG A 56 -18.93 -4.37 22.91
CA ARG A 56 -19.42 -3.41 23.91
C ARG A 56 -18.95 -3.78 25.31
N GLU A 57 -19.00 -5.06 25.67
CA GLU A 57 -18.50 -5.59 26.95
C GLU A 57 -17.00 -5.28 27.13
N LEU A 58 -16.18 -5.51 26.08
CA LEU A 58 -14.75 -5.17 26.09
C LEU A 58 -14.50 -3.66 26.22
N ARG A 59 -15.38 -2.82 25.66
CA ARG A 59 -15.28 -1.35 25.80
C ARG A 59 -15.73 -0.87 27.17
N GLY A 60 -16.75 -1.48 27.76
CA GLY A 60 -17.21 -1.17 29.12
C GLY A 60 -16.15 -1.48 30.17
N GLN A 61 -15.46 -2.61 30.03
CA GLN A 61 -14.34 -2.99 30.91
C GLN A 61 -13.13 -2.03 30.81
N ARG A 62 -12.94 -1.37 29.65
CA ARG A 62 -11.87 -0.37 29.44
C ARG A 62 -12.28 1.07 29.81
N GLY A 63 -13.51 1.28 30.30
CA GLY A 63 -14.07 2.61 30.60
C GLY A 63 -13.66 3.21 31.95
N GLN A 64 -12.78 2.58 32.73
CA GLN A 64 -12.19 3.21 33.92
C GLN A 64 -11.18 4.30 33.49
N PRO A 65 -11.16 5.47 34.15
CA PRO A 65 -10.47 6.65 33.67
C PRO A 65 -8.95 6.52 33.82
N GLY A 66 -8.31 6.11 32.73
CA GLY A 66 -6.85 6.07 32.57
C GLY A 66 -6.44 6.00 31.09
N GLY A 67 -7.20 6.68 30.22
CA GLY A 67 -7.09 6.58 28.78
C GLY A 67 -5.73 7.01 28.22
N GLN A 68 -4.84 6.04 28.04
CA GLN A 68 -3.75 6.13 27.07
C GLN A 68 -3.98 5.12 25.95
N GLN A 69 -4.26 5.71 24.78
CA GLN A 69 -3.85 5.34 23.44
C GLN A 69 -4.26 3.96 22.90
N GLY A 70 -4.89 4.00 21.72
CA GLY A 70 -5.22 2.83 20.93
C GLY A 70 -3.98 2.07 20.51
N GLN A 71 -3.78 0.89 21.09
CA GLN A 71 -3.12 -0.27 20.48
C GLN A 71 -3.33 -1.48 21.38
N GLN A 72 -4.22 -2.38 20.99
CA GLN A 72 -4.28 -3.73 21.56
C GLN A 72 -4.60 -4.73 20.45
N GLY A 73 -3.65 -4.89 19.53
CA GLY A 73 -3.26 -6.23 19.11
C GLY A 73 -2.29 -6.76 20.18
N GLN A 74 -2.67 -7.86 20.83
CA GLN A 74 -1.82 -8.78 21.61
C GLN A 74 -0.70 -8.16 22.48
N ARG A 75 -0.99 -7.95 23.77
CA ARG A 75 0.06 -7.83 24.79
C ARG A 75 0.51 -9.25 25.19
N ALA A 76 1.36 -9.86 24.38
CA ALA A 76 2.52 -10.55 24.93
C ALA A 76 3.61 -9.48 25.00
N GLY A 77 4.09 -9.12 26.19
CA GLY A 77 5.19 -8.16 26.30
C GLY A 77 6.39 -8.69 25.52
N LEU A 78 7.08 -7.81 24.79
CA LEU A 78 8.34 -8.16 24.14
C LEU A 78 9.34 -8.55 25.23
N THR A 79 10.10 -9.62 25.01
CA THR A 79 11.20 -9.96 25.90
C THR A 79 12.27 -8.87 25.84
N ALA A 80 13.12 -8.77 26.87
CA ALA A 80 14.22 -7.80 26.87
C ALA A 80 15.12 -7.96 25.63
N GLU A 81 15.41 -9.21 25.25
CA GLU A 81 16.18 -9.56 24.04
C GLU A 81 15.48 -9.09 22.76
N GLN A 82 14.16 -9.28 22.65
CA GLN A 82 13.40 -8.79 21.50
C GLN A 82 13.42 -7.26 21.43
N GLN A 83 13.31 -6.59 22.57
CA GLN A 83 13.34 -5.13 22.63
C GLN A 83 14.71 -4.56 22.25
N GLU A 84 15.78 -5.23 22.64
CA GLU A 84 17.16 -4.90 22.27
C GLU A 84 17.40 -5.10 20.77
N LEU A 85 16.95 -6.24 20.22
CA LEU A 85 17.03 -6.50 18.78
C LEU A 85 16.29 -5.43 17.97
N ILE A 86 15.08 -5.05 18.40
CA ILE A 86 14.31 -3.98 17.75
C ILE A 86 15.06 -2.65 17.81
N ALA A 87 15.64 -2.29 18.96
CA ALA A 87 16.42 -1.07 19.10
C ALA A 87 17.65 -1.06 18.17
N LEU A 88 18.35 -2.19 18.06
CA LEU A 88 19.48 -2.37 17.17
C LEU A 88 19.08 -2.21 15.69
N LEU A 89 17.98 -2.83 15.26
CA LEU A 89 17.49 -2.72 13.88
C LEU A 89 17.08 -1.29 13.54
N ILE A 90 16.43 -0.58 14.47
CA ILE A 90 16.05 0.82 14.27
C ILE A 90 17.30 1.70 14.14
N ALA A 91 18.28 1.54 15.03
CA ALA A 91 19.51 2.31 15.01
C ALA A 91 20.33 2.06 13.73
N ALA A 92 20.45 0.80 13.32
CA ALA A 92 21.11 0.41 12.07
C ALA A 92 20.42 1.04 10.85
N HIS A 93 19.08 1.03 10.83
CA HIS A 93 18.31 1.61 9.74
C HIS A 93 18.51 3.14 9.66
N GLN A 94 18.40 3.86 10.78
CA GLN A 94 18.58 5.32 10.82
C GLN A 94 19.98 5.78 10.41
N ARG A 95 21.01 4.95 10.61
CA ARG A 95 22.39 5.23 10.19
C ARG A 95 22.65 4.99 8.71
N THR A 96 21.92 4.06 8.10
CA THR A 96 22.23 3.56 6.74
C THR A 96 21.19 3.98 5.71
N PHE A 97 20.00 4.35 6.14
CA PHE A 97 18.92 4.78 5.28
C PHE A 97 18.56 6.23 5.57
N ASP A 98 18.67 7.06 4.53
CA ASP A 98 18.22 8.44 4.54
C ASP A 98 16.96 8.55 3.69
N SER A 99 15.81 8.73 4.34
CA SER A 99 14.52 8.89 3.65
C SER A 99 14.41 10.15 2.82
N SER A 100 15.28 11.14 3.06
CA SER A 100 15.34 12.38 2.28
C SER A 100 16.17 12.24 1.00
N PHE A 101 16.88 11.11 0.82
CA PHE A 101 17.79 10.88 -0.31
C PHE A 101 18.83 12.00 -0.49
N SER A 102 19.25 12.67 0.59
CA SER A 102 20.19 13.82 0.52
C SER A 102 21.55 13.43 -0.05
N GLN A 103 21.95 12.16 0.09
CA GLN A 103 23.20 11.64 -0.47
C GLN A 103 23.06 11.17 -1.93
N PHE A 104 21.86 11.20 -2.49
CA PHE A 104 21.57 10.80 -3.87
C PHE A 104 21.52 12.03 -4.79
N THR A 105 22.68 12.66 -5.01
CA THR A 105 22.78 13.92 -5.77
C THR A 105 23.56 13.81 -7.07
N ASN A 106 24.33 12.74 -7.29
CA ASN A 106 25.30 12.63 -8.40
C ASN A 106 25.07 11.44 -9.35
N TYR A 107 23.84 10.95 -9.46
CA TYR A 107 23.50 9.91 -10.44
C TYR A 107 22.92 10.55 -11.70
N TRP A 108 23.30 10.04 -12.87
CA TRP A 108 23.43 10.78 -14.13
C TRP A 108 22.24 11.71 -14.44
N PRO A 109 22.46 12.97 -14.88
CA PRO A 109 21.40 13.73 -15.50
C PRO A 109 20.92 12.91 -16.69
N ALA A 110 19.60 12.71 -16.82
CA ALA A 110 19.00 11.99 -17.94
C ALA A 110 19.62 12.53 -19.23
N VAL A 111 20.60 11.81 -19.76
CA VAL A 111 21.15 12.12 -21.07
C VAL A 111 19.98 11.80 -21.96
N ARG A 112 19.26 12.85 -22.37
CA ARG A 112 18.36 12.73 -23.50
C ARG A 112 19.28 12.28 -24.61
N LEU A 113 19.31 10.97 -24.85
CA LEU A 113 19.78 10.41 -26.09
C LEU A 113 18.82 11.01 -27.11
N PHE A 114 19.21 12.17 -27.62
CA PHE A 114 18.64 12.75 -28.81
C PHE A 114 19.01 11.73 -29.87
N VAL A 115 18.13 10.76 -30.10
CA VAL A 115 18.23 9.83 -31.22
C VAL A 115 17.96 10.69 -32.43
N PRO A 116 18.97 11.06 -33.24
CA PRO A 116 18.68 11.64 -34.53
C PRO A 116 18.03 10.50 -35.32
N SER A 117 16.79 10.69 -35.76
CA SER A 117 16.17 9.77 -36.70
C SER A 117 17.12 9.58 -37.89
N PRO A 118 17.57 8.36 -38.21
CA PRO A 118 18.29 8.16 -39.46
C PRO A 118 17.31 8.37 -40.62
N PRO A 119 17.70 9.06 -41.72
CA PRO A 119 16.94 8.98 -42.96
C PRO A 119 17.09 7.54 -43.48
N GLY A 120 15.98 6.86 -43.76
CA GLY A 120 15.99 5.45 -44.22
C GLY A 120 16.54 5.29 -45.65
N PRO A 121 16.21 4.20 -46.37
CA PRO A 121 15.97 2.82 -45.97
C PRO A 121 17.12 1.89 -46.47
N GLY A 122 17.37 0.76 -45.79
CA GLY A 122 18.39 -0.19 -46.27
C GLY A 122 18.59 -1.42 -45.39
N VAL A 123 17.87 -2.49 -45.76
CA VAL A 123 18.21 -3.93 -45.64
C VAL A 123 18.57 -4.58 -44.28
N ALA A 124 17.67 -5.48 -43.88
CA ALA A 124 17.86 -6.82 -43.28
C ALA A 124 18.54 -7.00 -41.90
N ALA A 125 17.77 -7.42 -40.89
CA ALA A 125 17.81 -8.80 -40.34
C ALA A 125 16.91 -8.95 -39.08
N GLU A 126 15.79 -9.66 -39.27
CA GLU A 126 15.13 -10.64 -38.38
C GLU A 126 15.56 -10.73 -36.90
N VAL A 127 14.64 -10.41 -35.97
CA VAL A 127 14.09 -11.39 -34.99
C VAL A 127 12.65 -10.98 -34.67
N SER A 128 11.70 -11.78 -35.17
CA SER A 128 10.28 -11.67 -34.83
C SER A 128 9.99 -12.36 -33.49
N LEU A 129 9.43 -11.63 -32.53
CA LEU A 129 8.52 -12.17 -31.51
C LEU A 129 7.20 -11.41 -31.63
N SER A 130 6.23 -12.09 -32.19
CA SER A 130 4.88 -11.61 -32.45
C SER A 130 4.07 -11.58 -31.16
N LEU A 131 3.62 -10.40 -30.73
CA LEU A 131 2.40 -10.24 -29.94
C LEU A 131 1.67 -8.96 -30.40
N SER A 132 0.48 -9.20 -30.98
CA SER A 132 -0.69 -8.36 -31.31
C SER A 132 -0.68 -6.83 -31.04
N PRO A 133 -1.34 -6.02 -31.91
CA PRO A 133 -1.22 -4.57 -31.90
C PRO A 133 -2.20 -3.89 -30.92
N CYS A 134 -1.67 -3.19 -29.93
CA CYS A 134 -2.37 -2.10 -29.25
C CYS A 134 -1.48 -0.86 -29.30
N GLU A 135 -1.84 0.05 -30.21
CA GLU A 135 -1.67 1.51 -30.17
C GLU A 135 -0.38 2.06 -29.54
N GLU A 136 0.58 2.40 -30.42
CA GLU A 136 1.18 3.74 -30.54
C GLU A 136 1.21 4.59 -29.26
N VAL A 137 2.29 4.46 -28.47
CA VAL A 137 3.12 5.52 -27.83
C VAL A 137 4.02 4.81 -26.81
N LEU A 138 5.25 4.42 -27.20
CA LEU A 138 6.25 4.05 -26.19
C LEU A 138 7.67 4.56 -26.47
N PRO A 139 7.90 5.87 -26.64
CA PRO A 139 9.22 6.45 -26.49
C PRO A 139 9.39 7.00 -25.07
N ASP A 140 9.23 6.21 -24.00
CA ASP A 140 9.58 6.74 -22.66
C ASP A 140 9.81 5.74 -21.51
N VAL A 141 9.74 4.42 -21.73
CA VAL A 141 10.01 3.45 -20.63
C VAL A 141 11.51 3.15 -20.51
N LEU A 142 12.22 3.02 -21.64
CA LEU A 142 13.65 2.71 -21.65
C LEU A 142 14.53 3.92 -21.28
N SER A 143 14.02 5.15 -21.49
CA SER A 143 14.71 6.40 -21.14
C SER A 143 14.88 6.58 -19.63
N LEU A 144 13.98 6.02 -18.81
CA LEU A 144 14.03 6.07 -17.36
C LEU A 144 14.85 4.93 -16.73
N LEU A 145 15.18 3.90 -17.50
CA LEU A 145 15.92 2.74 -16.99
C LEU A 145 17.29 3.09 -16.40
N PRO A 146 18.11 4.00 -16.98
CA PRO A 146 19.39 4.37 -16.39
C PRO A 146 19.23 5.02 -15.01
N GLN A 147 18.27 5.95 -14.86
CA GLN A 147 18.00 6.59 -13.58
C GLN A 147 17.45 5.60 -12.54
N PHE A 148 16.59 4.68 -12.98
CA PHE A 148 16.10 3.61 -12.12
C PHE A 148 17.22 2.65 -11.70
N ALA A 149 18.12 2.29 -12.61
CA ALA A 149 19.28 1.44 -12.32
C ALA A 149 20.19 2.11 -11.28
N ASP A 150 20.44 3.41 -11.41
CA ASP A 150 21.23 4.19 -10.46
C ASP A 150 20.58 4.24 -9.07
N LEU A 151 19.28 4.54 -9.00
CA LEU A 151 18.52 4.54 -7.75
C LEU A 151 18.51 3.15 -7.11
N SER A 152 18.27 2.11 -7.91
CA SER A 152 18.27 0.73 -7.41
C SER A 152 19.64 0.32 -6.87
N THR A 153 20.72 0.71 -7.56
CA THR A 153 22.09 0.45 -7.13
C THR A 153 22.39 1.15 -5.81
N PHE A 154 22.02 2.42 -5.69
CA PHE A 154 22.17 3.17 -4.44
C PHE A 154 21.40 2.52 -3.30
N MET A 155 20.14 2.13 -3.52
CA MET A 155 19.31 1.47 -2.52
C MET A 155 19.91 0.12 -2.09
N ILE A 156 20.40 -0.69 -3.04
CA ILE A 156 21.08 -1.96 -2.76
C ILE A 156 22.32 -1.71 -1.88
N GLN A 157 23.11 -0.68 -2.17
CA GLN A 157 24.27 -0.34 -1.33
C GLN A 157 23.87 0.00 0.11
N GLN A 158 22.75 0.72 0.31
CA GLN A 158 22.26 1.02 1.67
C GLN A 158 21.77 -0.24 2.39
N VAL A 159 21.09 -1.15 1.69
CA VAL A 159 20.67 -2.44 2.24
C VAL A 159 21.88 -3.30 2.65
N ILE A 160 22.95 -3.32 1.83
CA ILE A 160 24.19 -4.03 2.17
C ILE A 160 24.85 -3.42 3.41
N LYS A 161 24.91 -2.08 3.51
CA LYS A 161 25.45 -1.40 4.70
C LYS A 161 24.62 -1.71 5.95
N PHE A 162 23.30 -1.69 5.83
CA PHE A 162 22.39 -2.08 6.91
C PHE A 162 22.64 -3.50 7.39
N ALA A 163 22.74 -4.47 6.47
CA ALA A 163 23.02 -5.86 6.81
C ALA A 163 24.37 -6.01 7.54
N LYS A 164 25.39 -5.22 7.16
CA LYS A 164 26.69 -5.20 7.84
C LYS A 164 26.65 -4.62 9.26
N GLU A 165 25.60 -3.90 9.66
CA GLU A 165 25.43 -3.37 11.01
C GLU A 165 24.78 -4.40 11.95
N ILE A 166 24.12 -5.44 11.42
CA ILE A 166 23.44 -6.46 12.22
C ILE A 166 24.41 -7.57 12.63
N PRO A 167 24.63 -7.82 13.95
CA PRO A 167 25.62 -8.78 14.43
C PRO A 167 25.53 -10.18 13.81
N VAL A 168 24.31 -10.72 13.67
CA VAL A 168 24.07 -12.06 13.11
C VAL A 168 24.57 -12.18 11.66
N PHE A 169 24.39 -11.14 10.84
CA PHE A 169 24.85 -11.13 9.45
C PHE A 169 26.36 -10.88 9.33
N ARG A 170 26.97 -10.20 10.30
CA ARG A 170 28.44 -10.01 10.36
C ARG A 170 29.17 -11.31 10.62
N CYS A 171 28.64 -12.16 11.50
CA CYS A 171 29.28 -13.42 11.87
C CYS A 171 29.24 -14.45 10.73
N ALA A 172 28.18 -14.46 9.91
CA ALA A 172 28.06 -15.37 8.77
C ALA A 172 29.11 -15.11 7.66
N GLY A 173 29.61 -13.88 7.52
CA GLY A 173 30.60 -13.52 6.49
C GLY A 173 32.06 -13.87 6.83
N ARG A 174 32.36 -14.32 8.06
CA ARG A 174 33.73 -14.70 8.49
C ARG A 174 34.02 -16.19 8.44
N ALA A 175 33.01 -17.04 8.23
CA ALA A 175 33.16 -18.50 8.27
C ALA A 175 33.54 -19.14 6.91
N GLY A 176 33.93 -18.34 5.91
CA GLY A 176 34.20 -18.80 4.55
C GLY A 176 35.43 -18.17 3.89
N GLY A 177 36.47 -17.89 4.66
CA GLY A 177 37.78 -17.42 4.16
C GLY A 177 38.91 -18.30 4.69
#